data_AF-A0A3M9XZ14-F1
#
_entry.id   AF-A0A3M9XZ14-F1
#
_cell.length_a   1.000
_cell.length_b   1.000
_cell.length_c   1.000
_cell.angle_alpha   90.00
_cell.angle_beta   90.00
_cell.angle_gamma   90.00
#
_symmetry.space_group_name_H-M   'P 1'
#
loop_
_entity.id
_entity.type
_entity.pdbx_description
1 polymer ?
#
loop_
_entity_poly.entity_id
_entity_poly.type
_entity_poly.pdbx_seq_one_letter_code
_entity_poly.pdbx_strand_id
1 'polypeptide(L)'
;MVESNSDEILRDAQTEDVAFLVVGDPFGATTHTDIVLRARELEIPVATVPNASIMSGIGAAGLQLYNFGQTVSMVFFTDSWRPASFYDRVKENRQIGLHTLVLLDIKVKEQSVENMIRGRLVYEPPRYMTVGQCARQMLEIEEEKGEGAYGPDSLAIGAARVGGRTEKYVAGTLKELCDTDELLGAPLHSMVLLGRRTHELEHDYVKAFAVDKEAWSRIWNEEYGKQL
;
A
#
# COMPACT_ATOMS: atom_id res chain seq x y z
N MET A 1 10.85 17.75 0.40
CA MET A 1 10.44 16.42 0.92
C MET A 1 11.03 16.29 2.31
N VAL A 2 10.54 15.40 3.19
CA VAL A 2 11.06 15.31 4.57
C VAL A 2 12.56 15.02 4.57
N GLU A 3 13.06 14.15 3.68
CA GLU A 3 14.49 13.82 3.63
C GLU A 3 15.39 14.98 3.13
N SER A 4 14.84 15.87 2.30
CA SER A 4 15.58 17.01 1.75
C SER A 4 15.58 18.24 2.66
N ASN A 5 14.69 18.28 3.66
CA ASN A 5 14.49 19.43 4.55
C ASN A 5 14.79 19.08 6.03
N SER A 6 15.55 18.01 6.30
CA SER A 6 15.89 17.60 7.67
C SER A 6 16.48 18.73 8.51
N ASP A 7 17.36 19.54 7.91
CA ASP A 7 18.11 20.58 8.60
C ASP A 7 17.19 21.72 9.06
N GLU A 8 16.10 21.94 8.33
CA GLU A 8 15.07 22.89 8.72
C GLU A 8 14.15 22.31 9.80
N ILE A 9 13.84 21.02 9.74
CA ILE A 9 12.99 20.35 10.74
C ILE A 9 13.73 20.23 12.09
N LEU A 10 15.03 19.96 12.05
CA LEU A 10 15.89 19.84 13.25
C LEU A 10 16.46 21.19 13.70
N ARG A 11 16.09 22.29 13.04
CA ARG A 11 16.53 23.63 13.41
C ARG A 11 16.08 23.94 14.84
N ASP A 12 17.00 24.47 15.64
CA ASP A 12 16.78 24.87 17.04
C ASP A 12 16.42 23.73 18.00
N ALA A 13 16.31 22.47 17.52
CA ALA A 13 15.93 21.31 18.33
C ALA A 13 16.99 20.89 19.37
N GLN A 14 18.19 21.50 19.35
CA GLN A 14 19.17 21.37 20.43
C GLN A 14 18.83 22.23 21.66
N THR A 15 18.03 23.28 21.48
CA THR A 15 17.73 24.27 22.53
C THR A 15 16.25 24.43 22.82
N GLU A 16 15.37 23.96 21.91
CA GLU A 16 13.92 24.09 22.00
C GLU A 16 13.22 22.74 21.79
N ASP A 17 12.01 22.61 22.37
CA ASP A 17 11.14 21.46 22.14
C ASP A 17 10.45 21.58 20.77
N VAL A 18 10.88 20.76 19.81
CA VAL A 18 10.32 20.73 18.44
C VAL A 18 9.46 19.49 18.23
N ALA A 19 8.24 19.68 17.72
CA ALA A 19 7.32 18.60 17.38
C ALA A 19 7.18 18.41 15.86
N PHE A 20 7.47 17.21 15.37
CA PHE A 20 7.27 16.83 13.97
C PHE A 20 6.03 15.93 13.83
N LEU A 21 4.95 16.49 13.29
CA LEU A 21 3.67 15.79 13.13
C LEU A 21 3.58 15.17 11.73
N VAL A 22 3.22 13.89 11.67
CA VAL A 22 3.07 13.12 10.44
C VAL A 22 1.74 12.41 10.40
N VAL A 23 1.30 12.04 9.19
CA VAL A 23 0.07 11.27 9.01
C VAL A 23 0.33 9.81 9.41
N GLY A 24 -0.54 9.27 10.25
CA GLY A 24 -0.44 7.90 10.73
C GLY A 24 0.68 7.73 11.75
N ASP A 25 1.38 6.59 11.67
CA ASP A 25 2.48 6.28 12.57
C ASP A 25 3.83 6.74 11.99
N PRO A 26 4.73 7.32 12.80
CA PRO A 26 6.02 7.80 12.34
C PRO A 26 6.89 6.76 11.64
N PHE A 27 6.74 5.47 11.93
CA PHE A 27 7.59 4.39 11.42
C PHE A 27 6.85 3.30 10.64
N GLY A 28 5.51 3.36 10.56
CA GLY A 28 4.71 2.29 9.97
C GLY A 28 4.98 1.99 8.48
N ALA A 29 5.30 3.01 7.68
CA ALA A 29 5.56 2.88 6.24
C ALA A 29 6.30 4.09 5.67
N THR A 30 7.28 4.60 6.43
CA THR A 30 7.98 5.85 6.12
C THR A 30 9.48 5.64 6.16
N THR A 31 10.21 6.63 5.68
CA THR A 31 11.67 6.72 5.76
C THR A 31 12.12 7.59 6.95
N HIS A 32 11.22 7.94 7.89
CA HIS A 32 11.52 8.86 8.99
C HIS A 32 12.56 8.35 9.99
N THR A 33 12.96 7.08 9.91
CA THR A 33 14.15 6.61 10.64
C THR A 33 15.39 7.43 10.27
N ASP A 34 15.50 7.92 9.02
CA ASP A 34 16.59 8.80 8.59
C ASP A 34 16.66 10.10 9.40
N ILE A 35 15.53 10.76 9.68
CA ILE A 35 15.54 12.00 10.49
C ILE A 35 15.97 11.72 11.93
N VAL A 36 15.61 10.56 12.49
CA VAL A 36 16.04 10.13 13.83
C VAL A 36 17.54 9.86 13.86
N LEU A 37 18.11 9.27 12.80
CA LEU A 37 19.56 9.06 12.68
C LEU A 37 20.30 10.40 12.64
N ARG A 38 19.85 11.36 11.81
CA ARG A 38 20.46 12.70 11.75
C ARG A 38 20.36 13.44 13.08
N ALA A 39 19.22 13.36 13.77
CA ALA A 39 19.07 13.95 15.11
C ALA A 39 20.06 13.36 16.12
N ARG A 40 20.29 12.03 16.08
CA ARG A 40 21.28 11.37 16.93
C ARG A 40 22.72 11.79 16.62
N GLU A 41 23.08 11.97 15.35
CA GLU A 41 24.39 12.48 14.95
C GLU A 41 24.66 13.90 15.48
N LEU A 42 23.60 14.69 15.67
CA LEU A 42 23.62 16.03 16.26
C LEU A 42 23.41 16.02 17.79
N GLU A 43 23.40 14.84 18.42
CA GLU A 43 23.15 14.65 19.86
C GLU A 43 21.81 15.25 20.36
N ILE A 44 20.83 15.39 19.45
CA ILE A 44 19.48 15.87 19.77
C ILE A 44 18.67 14.73 20.41
N PRO A 45 18.13 14.90 21.62
CA PRO A 45 17.24 13.92 22.22
C PRO A 45 15.94 13.78 21.42
N VAL A 46 15.56 12.55 21.08
CA VAL A 46 14.33 12.26 20.32
C VAL A 46 13.40 11.37 21.13
N ALA A 47 12.14 11.79 21.24
CA ALA A 47 11.05 10.96 21.74
C ALA A 47 10.06 10.67 20.60
N THR A 48 9.55 9.43 20.54
CA THR A 48 8.53 9.03 19.56
C THR A 48 7.20 8.84 20.26
N VAL A 49 6.13 9.39 19.67
CA VAL A 49 4.75 9.12 20.06
C VAL A 49 4.10 8.26 18.95
N PRO A 50 3.83 6.97 19.19
CA PRO A 50 3.22 6.09 18.19
C PRO A 50 1.74 6.46 17.95
N ASN A 51 1.22 6.07 16.79
CA ASN A 51 -0.17 6.32 16.43
C ASN A 51 -0.76 5.17 15.59
N ALA A 52 -2.02 5.27 15.18
CA ALA A 52 -2.62 4.34 14.23
C ALA A 52 -1.88 4.35 12.88
N SER A 53 -1.67 3.17 12.30
CA SER A 53 -0.99 2.98 11.02
C SER A 53 -1.89 2.19 10.08
N ILE A 54 -1.73 2.37 8.75
CA ILE A 54 -2.37 1.48 7.77
C ILE A 54 -1.95 0.02 7.99
N MET A 55 -0.74 -0.21 8.49
CA MET A 55 -0.21 -1.56 8.78
C MET A 55 -1.06 -2.32 9.79
N SER A 56 -1.59 -1.64 10.81
CA SER A 56 -2.50 -2.24 11.80
C SER A 56 -3.97 -2.05 11.42
N GLY A 57 -4.31 -0.89 10.87
CA GLY A 57 -5.67 -0.53 10.47
C GLY A 57 -6.24 -1.43 9.37
N ILE A 58 -5.39 -2.00 8.50
CA ILE A 58 -5.85 -2.90 7.44
C ILE A 58 -6.57 -4.15 7.96
N GLY A 59 -6.38 -4.53 9.22
CA GLY A 59 -7.12 -5.61 9.87
C GLY A 59 -8.64 -5.38 9.87
N ALA A 60 -9.11 -4.13 9.75
CA ALA A 60 -10.53 -3.81 9.60
C ALA A 60 -11.15 -4.35 8.29
N ALA A 61 -10.33 -4.77 7.31
CA ALA A 61 -10.78 -5.52 6.14
C ALA A 61 -11.24 -6.96 6.48
N GLY A 62 -11.09 -7.41 7.74
CA GLY A 62 -11.48 -8.74 8.20
C GLY A 62 -10.39 -9.80 8.11
N LEU A 63 -9.18 -9.39 7.73
CA LEU A 63 -8.02 -10.29 7.62
C LEU A 63 -7.21 -10.30 8.92
N GLN A 64 -6.67 -11.47 9.25
CA GLN A 64 -5.87 -11.70 10.43
C GLN A 64 -4.48 -11.11 10.22
N LEU A 65 -4.13 -10.09 11.01
CA LEU A 65 -2.85 -9.37 10.86
C LEU A 65 -1.62 -10.28 10.96
N TYR A 66 -1.69 -11.38 11.72
CA TYR A 66 -0.60 -12.35 11.82
C TYR A 66 -0.39 -13.19 10.55
N ASN A 67 -1.35 -13.19 9.61
CA ASN A 67 -1.24 -13.83 8.31
C ASN A 67 -0.73 -12.87 7.21
N PHE A 68 -0.27 -11.67 7.55
CA PHE A 68 0.39 -10.77 6.60
C PHE A 68 1.89 -11.03 6.55
N GLY A 69 2.44 -11.08 5.34
CA GLY A 69 3.87 -11.18 5.08
C GLY A 69 4.51 -9.82 4.88
N GLN A 70 5.57 -9.79 4.08
CA GLN A 70 6.26 -8.54 3.75
C GLN A 70 5.32 -7.58 3.01
N THR A 71 5.20 -6.34 3.50
CA THR A 71 4.49 -5.27 2.80
C THR A 71 5.32 -4.77 1.62
N VAL A 72 4.66 -4.46 0.50
CA VAL A 72 5.30 -3.96 -0.72
C VAL A 72 4.70 -2.61 -1.13
N SER A 73 5.44 -1.87 -1.95
CA SER A 73 4.95 -0.62 -2.54
C SER A 73 4.83 -0.77 -4.05
N MET A 74 3.69 -0.38 -4.59
CA MET A 74 3.47 -0.22 -6.02
C MET A 74 3.74 1.23 -6.40
N VAL A 75 4.54 1.43 -7.44
CA VAL A 75 4.87 2.77 -7.99
C VAL A 75 4.24 2.96 -9.35
N PHE A 76 3.95 4.19 -9.74
CA PHE A 76 3.43 4.46 -11.09
C PHE A 76 4.43 4.02 -12.16
N PHE A 77 3.95 3.25 -13.14
CA PHE A 77 4.72 2.95 -14.33
C PHE A 77 4.80 4.17 -15.24
N THR A 78 5.93 4.27 -15.95
CA THR A 78 6.12 5.18 -17.08
C THR A 78 6.47 4.34 -18.31
N ASP A 79 6.44 4.97 -19.50
CA ASP A 79 6.76 4.29 -20.75
C ASP A 79 8.16 3.65 -20.74
N SER A 80 9.10 4.25 -20.02
CA SER A 80 10.51 3.84 -19.94
C SER A 80 10.90 3.15 -18.63
N TRP A 81 10.02 3.12 -17.62
CA TRP A 81 10.34 2.58 -16.30
C TRP A 81 9.15 1.85 -15.66
N ARG A 82 9.28 0.52 -15.58
CA ARG A 82 8.30 -0.41 -15.02
C ARG A 82 8.97 -1.33 -13.99
N PRO A 83 9.23 -0.86 -12.76
CA PRO A 83 9.95 -1.66 -11.78
C PRO A 83 9.08 -2.80 -11.23
N ALA A 84 9.59 -4.03 -11.32
CA ALA A 84 8.90 -5.24 -10.85
C ALA A 84 9.38 -5.75 -9.48
N SER A 85 10.11 -4.93 -8.70
CA SER A 85 10.71 -5.37 -7.43
C SER A 85 9.71 -5.84 -6.37
N PHE A 86 8.44 -5.44 -6.48
CA PHE A 86 7.36 -5.92 -5.61
C PHE A 86 6.99 -7.39 -5.89
N TYR A 87 7.20 -7.87 -7.11
CA TYR A 87 6.70 -9.17 -7.58
C TYR A 87 7.32 -10.33 -6.79
N ASP A 88 8.64 -10.32 -6.63
CA ASP A 88 9.35 -11.42 -5.98
C ASP A 88 8.94 -11.54 -4.51
N ARG A 89 8.70 -10.41 -3.83
CA ARG A 89 8.19 -10.36 -2.45
C ARG A 89 6.76 -10.84 -2.33
N VAL A 90 5.90 -10.47 -3.28
CA VAL A 90 4.51 -10.98 -3.36
C VAL A 90 4.54 -12.51 -3.55
N LYS A 91 5.40 -13.00 -4.44
CA LYS A 91 5.58 -14.43 -4.69
C LYS A 91 6.04 -15.17 -3.43
N GLU A 92 7.04 -14.64 -2.73
CA GLU A 92 7.53 -15.19 -1.45
C GLU A 92 6.40 -15.31 -0.42
N ASN A 93 5.66 -14.21 -0.18
CA ASN A 93 4.51 -14.24 0.73
C ASN A 93 3.49 -15.31 0.32
N ARG A 94 3.14 -15.38 -0.97
CA ARG A 94 2.12 -16.31 -1.45
C ARG A 94 2.58 -17.77 -1.38
N GLN A 95 3.87 -18.05 -1.59
CA GLN A 95 4.45 -19.39 -1.43
C GLN A 95 4.27 -19.95 -0.02
N ILE A 96 4.42 -19.10 1.00
CA ILE A 96 4.19 -19.46 2.41
C ILE A 96 2.75 -19.18 2.88
N GLY A 97 1.89 -18.73 1.96
CA GLY A 97 0.46 -18.56 2.17
C GLY A 97 0.04 -17.25 2.85
N LEU A 98 0.92 -16.27 2.99
CA LEU A 98 0.63 -15.00 3.66
C LEU A 98 -0.02 -13.97 2.71
N HIS A 99 -0.88 -13.13 3.27
CA HIS A 99 -1.41 -11.95 2.59
C HIS A 99 -0.31 -10.92 2.34
N THR A 100 -0.46 -10.12 1.29
CA THR A 100 0.44 -9.03 0.99
C THR A 100 -0.30 -7.72 1.01
N LEU A 101 0.03 -6.83 1.95
CA LEU A 101 -0.37 -5.43 1.88
C LEU A 101 0.48 -4.73 0.81
N VAL A 102 -0.20 -4.09 -0.14
CA VAL A 102 0.36 -3.30 -1.23
C VAL A 102 0.02 -1.84 -0.96
N LEU A 103 1.04 -1.06 -0.61
CA LEU A 103 0.94 0.38 -0.49
C LEU A 103 1.00 1.02 -1.88
N LEU A 104 0.11 1.98 -2.14
CA LEU A 104 -0.05 2.57 -3.46
C LEU A 104 0.65 3.93 -3.54
N ASP A 105 1.27 4.19 -4.69
CA ASP A 105 2.08 5.38 -4.90
C ASP A 105 1.32 6.70 -4.68
N ILE A 106 2.05 7.67 -4.15
CA ILE A 106 1.58 9.03 -3.92
C ILE A 106 2.59 10.00 -4.50
N LYS A 107 2.22 10.64 -5.60
CA LYS A 107 3.02 11.68 -6.24
C LYS A 107 2.48 13.05 -5.85
N VAL A 108 3.11 13.68 -4.88
CA VAL A 108 2.79 15.03 -4.40
C VAL A 108 3.97 15.96 -4.64
N LYS A 109 3.70 17.20 -5.07
CA LYS A 109 4.73 18.22 -5.32
C LYS A 109 5.82 17.77 -6.30
N GLU A 110 5.46 17.01 -7.33
CA GLU A 110 6.38 16.70 -8.43
C GLU A 110 6.44 17.87 -9.42
N GLN A 111 7.63 18.14 -9.96
CA GLN A 111 7.79 19.04 -11.10
C GLN A 111 7.83 18.21 -12.37
N SER A 112 7.21 18.69 -13.44
CA SER A 112 7.41 18.08 -14.75
C SER A 112 8.88 18.18 -15.16
N VAL A 113 9.36 17.21 -15.94
CA VAL A 113 10.74 17.19 -16.46
C VAL A 113 11.05 18.50 -17.18
N GLU A 114 10.09 19.05 -17.94
CA GLU A 114 10.23 20.34 -18.61
C GLU A 114 10.40 21.51 -17.63
N ASN A 115 9.61 21.56 -16.55
CA ASN A 115 9.72 22.60 -15.53
C ASN A 115 11.04 22.49 -14.77
N MET A 116 11.50 21.27 -14.48
CA MET A 116 12.77 21.01 -13.83
C MET A 116 13.96 21.48 -14.70
N ILE A 117 13.97 21.11 -15.99
CA ILE A 117 15.00 21.54 -16.95
C ILE A 117 15.03 23.07 -17.08
N ARG A 118 13.87 23.73 -16.98
CA ARG A 118 13.74 25.19 -17.07
C ARG A 118 13.89 25.92 -15.73
N GLY A 119 14.17 25.22 -14.63
CA GLY A 119 14.30 25.81 -13.29
C GLY A 119 13.01 26.46 -12.77
N ARG A 120 11.84 26.06 -13.28
CA ARG A 120 10.54 26.60 -12.87
C ARG A 120 9.99 25.77 -11.71
N LEU A 121 9.70 26.43 -10.59
CA LEU A 121 9.06 25.82 -9.42
C LEU A 121 7.53 25.66 -9.63
N VAL A 122 7.14 24.99 -10.71
CA VAL A 122 5.74 24.70 -11.01
C VAL A 122 5.49 23.22 -10.74
N TYR A 123 4.63 22.95 -9.77
CA TYR A 123 4.31 21.61 -9.32
C TYR A 123 3.03 21.10 -9.98
N GLU A 124 3.03 19.83 -10.35
CA GLU A 124 1.85 19.13 -10.85
C GLU A 124 0.84 18.87 -9.73
N PRO A 125 -0.46 18.77 -10.07
CA PRO A 125 -1.48 18.38 -9.10
C PRO A 125 -1.16 16.99 -8.51
N PRO A 126 -1.47 16.76 -7.22
CA PRO A 126 -1.27 15.47 -6.58
C PRO A 126 -1.91 14.32 -7.35
N ARG A 127 -1.15 13.24 -7.54
CA ARG A 127 -1.62 12.00 -8.12
C ARG A 127 -1.53 10.89 -7.06
N TYR A 128 -2.64 10.19 -6.89
CA TYR A 128 -2.76 9.07 -5.96
C TYR A 128 -3.09 7.84 -6.78
N MET A 129 -2.30 6.79 -6.63
CA MET A 129 -2.55 5.54 -7.33
C MET A 129 -3.82 4.90 -6.79
N THR A 130 -4.67 4.46 -7.71
CA THR A 130 -5.92 3.75 -7.42
C THR A 130 -5.70 2.24 -7.37
N VAL A 131 -6.64 1.52 -6.75
CA VAL A 131 -6.62 0.05 -6.72
C VAL A 131 -6.69 -0.53 -8.14
N GLY A 132 -7.52 0.03 -9.01
CA GLY A 132 -7.65 -0.41 -10.40
C GLY A 132 -6.36 -0.26 -11.19
N GLN A 133 -5.65 0.87 -11.02
CA GLN A 133 -4.31 1.03 -11.60
C GLN A 133 -3.30 0.02 -11.07
N CYS A 134 -3.28 -0.20 -9.75
CA CYS A 134 -2.41 -1.21 -9.13
C CYS A 134 -2.69 -2.61 -9.68
N ALA A 135 -3.96 -3.01 -9.77
CA ALA A 135 -4.36 -4.32 -10.27
C ALA A 135 -3.93 -4.52 -11.74
N ARG A 136 -4.12 -3.51 -12.61
CA ARG A 136 -3.65 -3.55 -14.00
C ARG A 136 -2.13 -3.69 -14.09
N GLN A 137 -1.37 -2.89 -13.34
CA GLN A 137 0.10 -2.98 -13.32
C GLN A 137 0.59 -4.33 -12.79
N MET A 138 -0.10 -4.91 -11.79
CA MET A 138 0.23 -6.25 -11.33
C MET A 138 0.04 -7.27 -12.46
N LEU A 139 -1.12 -7.29 -13.11
CA LEU A 139 -1.41 -8.22 -14.20
C LEU A 139 -0.43 -8.08 -15.38
N GLU A 140 -0.03 -6.85 -15.73
CA GLU A 140 1.01 -6.58 -16.74
C GLU A 140 2.34 -7.26 -16.38
N ILE A 141 2.79 -7.16 -15.13
CA ILE A 141 4.04 -7.80 -14.68
C ILE A 141 3.93 -9.32 -14.62
N GLU A 142 2.77 -9.88 -14.26
CA GLU A 142 2.59 -11.34 -14.32
C GLU A 142 2.56 -11.84 -15.76
N GLU A 143 2.00 -11.10 -16.72
CA GLU A 143 2.06 -11.44 -18.14
C GLU A 143 3.51 -11.44 -18.66
N GLU A 144 4.33 -10.49 -18.20
CA GLU A 144 5.75 -10.40 -18.56
C GLU A 144 6.59 -11.52 -17.92
N LYS A 145 6.40 -11.78 -16.61
CA LYS A 145 7.21 -12.74 -15.85
C LYS A 145 6.72 -14.19 -16.00
N GLY A 146 5.42 -14.43 -16.01
CA GLY A 146 4.79 -15.74 -16.18
C GLY A 146 5.18 -16.77 -15.12
N GLU A 147 5.49 -16.35 -13.89
CA GLU A 147 5.97 -17.27 -12.83
C GLU A 147 4.85 -17.78 -11.91
N GLY A 148 3.60 -17.35 -12.14
CA GLY A 148 2.43 -17.78 -11.37
C GLY A 148 2.43 -17.26 -9.94
N ALA A 149 2.94 -16.04 -9.71
CA ALA A 149 2.85 -15.40 -8.40
C ALA A 149 1.41 -14.95 -8.12
N TYR A 150 0.70 -14.55 -9.16
CA TYR A 150 -0.74 -14.29 -9.11
C TYR A 150 -1.32 -14.42 -10.52
N GLY A 151 -2.56 -13.98 -10.70
CA GLY A 151 -3.22 -14.05 -11.99
C GLY A 151 -4.59 -13.36 -11.94
N PRO A 152 -5.30 -13.30 -13.08
CA PRO A 152 -6.58 -12.60 -13.19
C PRO A 152 -7.59 -12.96 -12.10
N ASP A 153 -7.68 -14.25 -11.74
CA ASP A 153 -8.63 -14.78 -10.74
C ASP A 153 -8.12 -14.73 -9.29
N SER A 154 -6.90 -14.22 -9.06
CA SER A 154 -6.37 -14.09 -7.70
C SER A 154 -7.23 -13.14 -6.87
N LEU A 155 -7.67 -13.59 -5.70
CA LEU A 155 -8.50 -12.80 -4.80
C LEU A 155 -7.70 -11.69 -4.12
N ALA A 156 -8.28 -10.50 -4.08
CA ALA A 156 -7.71 -9.30 -3.49
C ALA A 156 -8.81 -8.41 -2.87
N ILE A 157 -8.38 -7.47 -2.03
CA ILE A 157 -9.23 -6.46 -1.39
C ILE A 157 -8.65 -5.08 -1.71
N GLY A 158 -9.43 -4.24 -2.38
CA GLY A 158 -9.21 -2.80 -2.39
C GLY A 158 -9.72 -2.17 -1.11
N ALA A 159 -8.90 -1.33 -0.47
CA ALA A 159 -9.23 -0.59 0.73
C ALA A 159 -9.04 0.90 0.50
N ALA A 160 -10.02 1.71 0.90
CA ALA A 160 -9.97 3.16 0.75
C ALA A 160 -10.25 3.86 2.08
N ARG A 161 -9.40 4.82 2.42
CA ARG A 161 -9.56 5.74 3.57
C ARG A 161 -9.76 4.99 4.89
N VAL A 162 -8.97 3.94 5.10
CA VAL A 162 -9.00 3.10 6.32
C VAL A 162 -8.82 3.96 7.57
N GLY A 163 -9.67 3.74 8.57
CA GLY A 163 -9.76 4.54 9.81
C GLY A 163 -10.54 5.85 9.67
N GLY A 164 -11.01 6.19 8.46
CA GLY A 164 -11.78 7.40 8.18
C GLY A 164 -13.30 7.19 8.23
N ARG A 165 -14.06 8.29 8.26
CA ARG A 165 -15.55 8.25 8.26
C ARG A 165 -16.16 7.67 6.99
N THR A 166 -15.43 7.75 5.89
CA THR A 166 -15.85 7.24 4.58
C THR A 166 -15.04 6.01 4.18
N GLU A 167 -14.49 5.29 5.16
CA GLU A 167 -13.79 4.01 4.93
C GLU A 167 -14.62 3.08 4.03
N LYS A 168 -13.95 2.40 3.10
CA LYS A 168 -14.61 1.47 2.18
C LYS A 168 -13.69 0.34 1.77
N TYR A 169 -14.29 -0.84 1.60
CA TYR A 169 -13.64 -2.04 1.09
C TYR A 169 -14.40 -2.55 -0.12
N VAL A 170 -13.66 -3.07 -1.10
CA VAL A 170 -14.19 -3.79 -2.26
C VAL A 170 -13.32 -5.01 -2.46
N ALA A 171 -13.92 -6.20 -2.51
CA ALA A 171 -13.21 -7.46 -2.70
C ALA A 171 -13.56 -8.08 -4.05
N GLY A 172 -12.64 -8.85 -4.60
CA GLY A 172 -12.86 -9.52 -5.88
C GLY A 172 -11.57 -10.13 -6.41
N THR A 173 -11.62 -10.60 -7.63
CA THR A 173 -10.45 -10.99 -8.41
C THR A 173 -9.63 -9.76 -8.81
N LEU A 174 -8.33 -9.92 -9.06
CA LEU A 174 -7.49 -8.84 -9.60
C LEU A 174 -8.10 -8.26 -10.89
N LYS A 175 -8.68 -9.10 -11.75
CA LYS A 175 -9.36 -8.67 -12.97
C LYS A 175 -10.57 -7.78 -12.69
N GLU A 176 -11.41 -8.13 -11.73
CA GLU A 176 -12.56 -7.30 -11.34
C GLU A 176 -12.09 -5.98 -10.74
N LEU A 177 -11.09 -6.01 -9.86
CA LEU A 177 -10.62 -4.81 -9.16
C LEU A 177 -10.07 -3.74 -10.09
N CYS A 178 -9.58 -4.10 -11.29
CA CYS A 178 -9.19 -3.16 -12.34
C CYS A 178 -10.24 -2.05 -12.57
N ASP A 179 -11.53 -2.34 -12.43
CA ASP A 179 -12.63 -1.44 -12.81
C ASP A 179 -13.52 -1.04 -11.62
N THR A 180 -12.98 -1.06 -10.39
CA THR A 180 -13.74 -0.79 -9.15
C THR A 180 -13.46 0.56 -8.49
N ASP A 181 -12.68 1.43 -9.12
CA ASP A 181 -12.24 2.68 -8.49
C ASP A 181 -13.40 3.60 -8.09
N GLU A 182 -14.49 3.63 -8.87
CA GLU A 182 -15.71 4.38 -8.52
C GLU A 182 -16.39 3.83 -7.27
N LEU A 183 -16.36 2.50 -7.08
CA LEU A 183 -16.88 1.88 -5.86
C LEU A 183 -16.03 2.31 -4.67
N LEU A 184 -14.70 2.34 -4.79
CA LEU A 184 -13.83 2.74 -3.68
C LEU A 184 -13.90 4.25 -3.40
N GLY A 185 -14.07 5.09 -4.42
CA GLY A 185 -14.13 6.55 -4.31
C GLY A 185 -12.77 7.21 -4.12
N ALA A 186 -12.73 8.37 -3.46
CA ALA A 186 -11.52 9.20 -3.31
C ALA A 186 -10.31 8.50 -2.63
N PRO A 187 -9.07 8.93 -2.88
CA PRO A 187 -7.90 8.45 -2.15
C PRO A 187 -7.97 8.75 -0.63
N LEU A 188 -7.11 8.18 0.22
CA LEU A 188 -6.01 7.25 -0.08
C LEU A 188 -6.48 5.81 -0.23
N HIS A 189 -5.85 5.06 -1.14
CA HIS A 189 -6.13 3.65 -1.40
C HIS A 189 -4.96 2.76 -0.95
N SER A 190 -5.26 1.51 -0.65
CA SER A 190 -4.33 0.41 -0.43
C SER A 190 -4.96 -0.86 -1.00
N MET A 191 -4.15 -1.88 -1.31
CA MET A 191 -4.68 -3.16 -1.75
C MET A 191 -4.08 -4.29 -0.93
N VAL A 192 -4.86 -5.33 -0.67
CA VAL A 192 -4.35 -6.58 -0.09
C VAL A 192 -4.53 -7.69 -1.11
N LEU A 193 -3.44 -8.33 -1.52
CA LEU A 193 -3.52 -9.59 -2.25
C LEU A 193 -3.62 -10.74 -1.23
N LEU A 194 -4.62 -11.61 -1.39
CA LEU A 194 -4.79 -12.72 -0.45
C LEU A 194 -3.69 -13.77 -0.64
N GLY A 195 -3.12 -14.20 0.49
CA GLY A 195 -2.36 -15.44 0.57
C GLY A 195 -3.28 -16.65 0.57
N ARG A 196 -2.70 -17.85 0.52
CA ARG A 196 -3.45 -19.12 0.50
C ARG A 196 -3.80 -19.66 1.89
N ARG A 197 -3.09 -19.26 2.95
CA ARG A 197 -3.43 -19.63 4.33
C ARG A 197 -4.47 -18.66 4.83
N THR A 198 -5.72 -19.09 4.74
CA THR A 198 -6.88 -18.28 5.11
C THR A 198 -7.76 -19.01 6.11
N HIS A 199 -8.55 -18.23 6.84
CA HIS A 199 -9.56 -18.74 7.75
C HIS A 199 -10.96 -18.53 7.18
N GLU A 200 -11.88 -19.47 7.43
CA GLU A 200 -13.30 -19.35 7.04
C GLU A 200 -13.96 -18.03 7.50
N LEU A 201 -13.61 -17.52 8.68
CA LEU A 201 -14.07 -16.23 9.18
C LEU A 201 -13.61 -15.05 8.30
N GLU A 202 -12.40 -15.13 7.73
CA GLU A 202 -11.92 -14.12 6.77
C GLU A 202 -12.76 -14.15 5.51
N HIS A 203 -13.09 -15.34 5.00
CA HIS A 203 -14.00 -15.47 3.86
C HIS A 203 -15.37 -14.87 4.15
N ASP A 204 -15.99 -15.26 5.26
CA ASP A 204 -17.36 -14.85 5.58
C ASP A 204 -17.46 -13.33 5.78
N TYR A 205 -16.45 -12.73 6.39
CA TYR A 205 -16.37 -11.28 6.54
C TYR A 205 -16.14 -10.58 5.19
N VAL A 206 -15.12 -10.99 4.44
CA VAL A 206 -14.70 -10.30 3.20
C VAL A 206 -15.74 -10.46 2.09
N LYS A 207 -16.47 -11.58 2.04
CA LYS A 207 -17.54 -11.84 1.07
C LYS A 207 -18.61 -10.75 1.07
N ALA A 208 -18.82 -10.06 2.18
CA ALA A 208 -19.77 -8.93 2.25
C ALA A 208 -19.38 -7.78 1.30
N PHE A 209 -18.09 -7.63 1.02
CA PHE A 209 -17.52 -6.59 0.16
C PHE A 209 -17.25 -7.05 -1.28
N ALA A 210 -17.52 -8.32 -1.60
CA ALA A 210 -17.22 -8.89 -2.90
C ALA A 210 -18.07 -8.29 -4.02
N VAL A 211 -17.45 -7.94 -5.15
CA VAL A 211 -18.11 -7.49 -6.38
C VAL A 211 -19.07 -8.56 -6.88
N ASP A 212 -18.57 -9.79 -7.00
CA ASP A 212 -19.37 -10.99 -7.27
C ASP A 212 -19.18 -12.00 -6.11
N LYS A 213 -20.23 -12.16 -5.31
CA LYS A 213 -20.22 -13.03 -4.13
C LYS A 213 -20.18 -14.51 -4.48
N GLU A 214 -20.74 -14.90 -5.63
CA GLU A 214 -20.76 -16.30 -6.07
C GLU A 214 -19.40 -16.68 -6.63
N ALA A 215 -18.83 -15.84 -7.50
CA ALA A 215 -17.48 -16.02 -8.02
C ALA A 215 -16.44 -16.02 -6.90
N TRP A 216 -16.54 -15.09 -5.94
CA TRP A 216 -15.68 -15.06 -4.75
C TRP A 216 -15.69 -16.39 -3.99
N SER A 217 -16.87 -16.89 -3.60
CA SER A 217 -16.96 -18.13 -2.84
C SER A 217 -16.50 -19.36 -3.64
N ARG A 218 -16.76 -19.39 -4.95
CA ARG A 218 -16.29 -20.48 -5.81
C ARG A 218 -14.76 -20.51 -5.86
N ILE A 219 -14.11 -19.39 -6.19
CA ILE A 219 -12.64 -19.29 -6.26
C ILE A 219 -12.02 -19.55 -4.89
N TRP A 220 -12.63 -19.02 -3.82
CA TRP A 220 -12.17 -19.29 -2.47
C TRP A 220 -12.12 -20.79 -2.18
N ASN A 221 -13.21 -21.53 -2.44
CA ASN A 221 -13.26 -22.97 -2.18
C ASN A 221 -12.27 -23.77 -3.05
N GLU A 222 -12.00 -23.30 -4.27
CA GLU A 222 -11.06 -23.95 -5.19
C GLU A 222 -9.59 -23.76 -4.76
N GLU A 223 -9.21 -22.57 -4.31
CA GLU A 223 -7.81 -22.17 -4.13
C GLU A 223 -7.37 -21.77 -2.71
N TYR A 224 -8.30 -21.33 -1.86
CA TYR A 224 -8.00 -20.68 -0.58
C TYR A 224 -8.54 -21.44 0.65
N GLY A 225 -9.71 -22.07 0.53
CA GLY A 225 -10.39 -22.79 1.62
C GLY A 225 -9.82 -24.16 1.95
N LYS A 226 -8.78 -24.62 1.24
CA LYS A 226 -8.07 -25.87 1.55
C LYS A 226 -7.06 -25.60 2.66
N GLN A 227 -7.54 -25.56 3.90
CA GLN A 227 -6.65 -25.57 5.06
C GLN A 227 -5.82 -26.87 5.05
N LEU A 228 -4.50 -26.74 5.05
CA LEU A 228 -3.58 -27.83 5.41
C LEU A 228 -3.49 -27.92 6.92
#